data_AF-A0A6P8J6E6-F1
#
_entry.id   AF-A0A6P8J6E6-F1
#
_cell.length_a   1.000
_cell.length_b   1.000
_cell.length_c   1.000
_cell.angle_alpha   90.00
_cell.angle_beta   90.00
_cell.angle_gamma   90.00
#
_symmetry.space_group_name_H-M   'P 1'
#
loop_
_entity.id
_entity.type
_entity.pdbx_description
1 polymer ?
#
loop_
_entity_poly.entity_id
_entity_poly.type
_entity_poly.pdbx_seq_one_letter_code
_entity_poly.pdbx_strand_id
1 'polypeptide(L)'
;MSVKMENLCANTVCERDNPCLSGSTCVPVDVTGFDCICPKAYTGKLCDTVKWLKINSSPVCFGTKDSSFGQFNITVPGQIITFKLVHVSGSVNCNEGFPIRSSHWGCRDDKGNPERMNSVITDNNDTLILPQDEFFTVNRERLEYKLPGYDEMSKEVIFKNISVPLGVRCGDEFRIWYGQDLTNKLEKNNGGTTCCDVYALYE
;
A
#
# COMPACT_ATOMS: atom_id res chain seq x y z
N MET A 1 41.08 51.47 16.90
CA MET A 1 40.29 50.28 17.30
C MET A 1 39.78 49.62 16.04
N SER A 2 40.45 48.56 15.59
CA SER A 2 39.97 47.77 14.46
C SER A 2 39.18 46.60 15.03
N VAL A 3 37.86 46.63 14.90
CA VAL A 3 37.03 45.45 15.13
C VAL A 3 37.35 44.48 14.00
N LYS A 4 37.98 43.35 14.33
CA LYS A 4 38.12 42.23 13.40
C LYS A 4 36.72 41.79 13.01
N MET A 5 36.45 41.75 11.72
CA MET A 5 35.26 41.15 11.15
C MET A 5 35.20 39.71 11.64
N GLU A 6 34.31 39.43 12.60
CA GLU A 6 34.11 38.09 13.12
C GLU A 6 33.64 37.22 11.96
N ASN A 7 34.39 36.15 11.70
CA ASN A 7 33.94 35.04 10.86
C ASN A 7 32.76 34.38 11.61
N LEU A 8 31.54 34.90 11.44
CA LEU A 8 30.32 34.21 11.81
C LEU A 8 30.11 33.07 10.81
N CYS A 9 30.79 31.94 11.04
CA CYS A 9 30.31 30.67 10.50
C CYS A 9 28.91 30.46 11.11
N ALA A 10 27.90 30.32 10.26
CA ALA A 10 26.50 30.44 10.64
C ALA A 10 26.06 29.34 11.62
N ASN A 11 26.13 29.60 12.93
CA ASN A 11 25.76 28.65 14.00
C ASN A 11 24.23 28.40 14.09
N THR A 12 23.65 27.86 13.03
CA THR A 12 22.21 27.64 12.88
C THR A 12 21.77 26.36 13.59
N VAL A 13 20.46 26.11 13.66
CA VAL A 13 19.93 24.86 14.23
C VAL A 13 20.44 23.65 13.44
N CYS A 14 20.32 23.67 12.11
CA CYS A 14 20.68 22.54 11.25
C CYS A 14 22.15 22.11 11.36
N GLU A 15 23.07 23.03 11.64
CA GLU A 15 24.50 22.73 11.79
C GLU A 15 24.84 22.14 13.17
N ARG A 16 24.06 22.47 14.19
CA ARG A 16 24.26 21.98 15.57
C ARG A 16 23.61 20.63 15.80
N ASP A 17 22.34 20.55 15.41
CA ASP A 17 21.51 19.37 15.65
C ASP A 17 20.42 19.34 14.56
N ASN A 18 20.43 18.32 13.70
CA ASN A 18 19.42 18.21 12.66
C ASN A 18 18.10 17.70 13.29
N PRO A 19 17.08 18.56 13.42
CA PRO A 19 15.81 18.19 14.05
C PRO A 19 14.88 17.40 13.11
N CYS A 20 15.21 17.35 11.82
CA CYS A 20 14.40 16.72 10.80
C CYS A 20 14.64 15.20 10.79
N LEU A 21 13.56 14.42 10.68
CA LEU A 21 13.58 12.96 10.79
C LEU A 21 13.50 12.27 9.42
N SER A 22 13.56 10.94 9.41
CA SER A 22 13.30 10.13 8.21
C SER A 22 14.21 10.43 7.01
N GLY A 23 15.47 10.83 7.26
CA GLY A 23 16.43 11.16 6.21
C GLY A 23 16.15 12.48 5.47
N SER A 24 15.32 13.35 6.04
CA SER A 24 14.99 14.66 5.46
C SER A 24 16.15 15.68 5.55
N THR A 25 16.06 16.72 4.73
CA THR A 25 17.06 17.81 4.69
C THR A 25 16.62 18.98 5.55
N CYS A 26 17.44 19.38 6.52
CA CYS A 26 17.23 20.60 7.31
C CYS A 26 17.76 21.82 6.56
N VAL A 27 16.95 22.87 6.48
CA VAL A 27 17.32 24.16 5.89
C VAL A 27 17.18 25.24 6.96
N PRO A 28 18.26 25.96 7.31
CA PRO A 28 18.18 27.02 8.30
C PRO A 28 17.42 28.23 7.73
N VAL A 29 16.46 28.75 8.50
CA VAL A 29 15.74 30.00 8.18
C VAL A 29 16.45 31.18 8.85
N ASP A 30 16.84 31.00 10.11
CA ASP A 30 17.70 31.91 10.88
C ASP A 30 18.53 31.12 11.91
N VAL A 31 19.12 31.78 12.90
CA VAL A 31 19.96 31.15 13.93
C VAL A 31 19.20 30.12 14.77
N THR A 32 17.89 30.34 14.96
CA THR A 32 16.97 29.52 15.78
C THR A 32 15.87 28.84 14.97
N GLY A 33 15.58 29.34 13.76
CA GLY A 33 14.56 28.83 12.86
C GLY A 33 15.12 27.86 11.82
N PHE A 34 14.31 26.87 11.46
CA PHE A 34 14.61 25.89 10.42
C PHE A 34 13.33 25.41 9.76
N ASP A 35 13.46 24.89 8.55
CA ASP A 35 12.45 24.12 7.84
C ASP A 35 13.02 22.75 7.44
N CYS A 36 12.15 21.75 7.36
CA CYS A 36 12.50 20.41 6.90
C CYS A 36 11.94 20.16 5.49
N ILE A 37 12.81 19.83 4.55
CA ILE A 37 12.43 19.34 3.22
C ILE A 37 12.23 17.82 3.34
N CYS A 38 10.96 17.40 3.38
CA CYS A 38 10.61 16.00 3.55
C CYS A 38 10.80 15.18 2.25
N PRO A 39 11.29 13.93 2.35
CA PRO A 39 11.14 12.95 1.28
C PRO A 39 9.68 12.74 0.94
N LYS A 40 9.40 12.16 -0.24
CA LYS A 40 8.03 12.03 -0.75
C LYS A 40 7.15 11.19 0.17
N ALA A 41 7.75 10.22 0.85
CA ALA A 41 7.12 9.34 1.83
C ALA A 41 6.70 10.02 3.15
N TYR A 42 7.10 11.26 3.42
CA TYR A 42 6.96 11.89 4.73
C TYR A 42 6.34 13.29 4.66
N THR A 43 5.76 13.70 5.78
CA THR A 43 5.15 15.02 6.00
C THR A 43 5.27 15.40 7.48
N GLY A 44 4.75 16.56 7.84
CA GLY A 44 4.85 17.14 9.17
C GLY A 44 6.06 18.06 9.30
N LYS A 45 6.07 18.88 10.36
CA LYS A 45 7.12 19.89 10.56
C LYS A 45 8.53 19.28 10.63
N LEU A 46 8.64 18.06 11.16
CA LEU A 46 9.89 17.33 11.31
C LEU A 46 10.01 16.14 10.35
N CYS A 47 9.12 16.00 9.36
CA CYS A 47 9.08 14.84 8.48
C CYS A 47 8.95 13.49 9.22
N ASP A 48 8.17 13.50 10.30
CA ASP A 48 7.95 12.38 11.23
C ASP A 48 6.72 11.55 10.89
N THR A 49 5.87 12.05 9.98
CA THR A 49 4.59 11.44 9.65
C THR A 49 4.66 10.81 8.26
N VAL A 50 4.36 9.51 8.16
CA VAL A 50 4.29 8.80 6.87
C VAL A 50 3.13 9.36 6.02
N LYS A 51 3.44 9.73 4.78
CA LYS A 51 2.50 10.26 3.79
C LYS A 51 2.08 9.17 2.81
N TRP A 52 0.85 8.69 2.97
CA TRP A 52 0.20 7.81 2.01
C TRP A 52 -0.47 8.64 0.90
N LEU A 53 -0.14 8.35 -0.36
CA LEU A 53 -0.80 9.00 -1.49
C LEU A 53 -1.98 8.14 -1.96
N LYS A 54 -3.20 8.69 -1.90
CA LYS A 54 -4.37 8.07 -2.51
C LYS A 54 -4.22 8.08 -4.04
N ILE A 55 -4.35 6.93 -4.67
CA ILE A 55 -4.10 6.74 -6.11
C ILE A 55 -5.39 6.89 -6.92
N ASN A 56 -6.46 6.23 -6.49
CA ASN A 56 -7.72 6.19 -7.19
C ASN A 56 -8.61 7.41 -6.83
N SER A 57 -9.34 7.93 -7.82
CA SER A 57 -10.38 8.96 -7.57
C SER A 57 -11.75 8.36 -7.26
N SER A 58 -12.05 7.18 -7.82
CA SER A 58 -13.25 6.38 -7.54
C SER A 58 -12.83 5.02 -7.00
N PRO A 59 -13.62 4.37 -6.12
CA PRO A 59 -13.27 3.07 -5.56
C PRO A 59 -12.94 2.03 -6.64
N VAL A 60 -11.87 1.27 -6.42
CA VAL A 60 -11.45 0.16 -7.28
C VAL A 60 -12.20 -1.08 -6.82
N CYS A 61 -13.03 -1.64 -7.70
CA CYS A 61 -13.86 -2.80 -7.39
C CYS A 61 -13.37 -4.04 -8.12
N PHE A 62 -13.33 -5.18 -7.42
CA PHE A 62 -12.97 -6.47 -8.00
C PHE A 62 -13.89 -7.58 -7.49
N GLY A 63 -14.15 -8.53 -8.38
CA GLY A 63 -14.95 -9.72 -8.15
C GLY A 63 -14.08 -10.94 -7.93
N THR A 64 -14.73 -12.10 -7.92
CA THR A 64 -14.11 -13.38 -7.53
C THR A 64 -14.07 -14.42 -8.65
N LYS A 65 -14.52 -14.04 -9.85
CA LYS A 65 -14.59 -14.89 -11.02
C LYS A 65 -14.72 -14.09 -12.32
N ASP A 66 -14.58 -14.79 -13.45
CA ASP A 66 -14.87 -14.29 -14.80
C ASP A 66 -13.97 -13.11 -15.22
N SER A 67 -12.69 -13.12 -14.78
CA SER A 67 -11.72 -12.06 -15.05
C SER A 67 -12.13 -10.68 -14.51
N SER A 68 -12.80 -10.66 -13.35
CA SER A 68 -13.41 -9.45 -12.79
C SER A 68 -12.43 -8.68 -11.90
N PHE A 69 -11.28 -8.27 -12.43
CA PHE A 69 -10.31 -7.45 -11.69
C PHE A 69 -10.72 -5.99 -11.57
N GLY A 70 -10.16 -5.32 -10.56
CA GLY A 70 -10.24 -3.87 -10.41
C GLY A 70 -8.93 -3.21 -10.82
N GLN A 71 -8.95 -2.32 -11.80
CA GLN A 71 -7.74 -1.63 -12.27
C GLN A 71 -7.57 -0.24 -11.63
N PHE A 72 -6.32 0.18 -11.49
CA PHE A 72 -5.96 1.55 -11.13
C PHE A 72 -4.64 1.97 -11.78
N ASN A 73 -4.53 3.27 -12.07
CA ASN A 73 -3.39 3.83 -12.79
C ASN A 73 -2.59 4.78 -11.90
N ILE A 74 -1.26 4.72 -12.00
CA ILE A 74 -0.37 5.63 -11.29
C ILE A 74 -0.47 7.03 -11.87
N THR A 75 -0.61 8.03 -10.99
CA THR A 75 -0.73 9.45 -11.37
C THR A 75 0.51 10.27 -11.03
N VAL A 76 1.45 9.70 -10.27
CA VAL A 76 2.69 10.36 -9.85
C VAL A 76 3.87 9.41 -10.06
N PRO A 77 4.88 9.76 -10.86
CA PRO A 77 6.01 8.87 -11.10
C PRO A 77 6.90 8.78 -9.86
N GLY A 78 7.71 7.74 -9.77
CA GLY A 78 8.68 7.57 -8.68
C GLY A 78 8.95 6.11 -8.35
N GLN A 79 9.44 5.87 -7.13
CA GLN A 79 9.69 4.54 -6.59
C GLN A 79 8.63 4.22 -5.53
N ILE A 80 7.83 3.19 -5.73
CA ILE A 80 6.81 2.73 -4.77
C ILE A 80 7.43 1.69 -3.83
N ILE A 81 7.27 1.90 -2.53
CA ILE A 81 7.71 0.99 -1.46
C ILE A 81 6.67 -0.11 -1.23
N THR A 82 5.39 0.27 -1.13
CA THR A 82 4.27 -0.68 -0.94
C THR A 82 2.92 -0.02 -1.21
N PHE A 83 1.87 -0.84 -1.18
CA PHE A 83 0.48 -0.43 -1.29
C PHE A 83 -0.30 -0.69 0.00
N LYS A 84 -1.34 0.12 0.19
CA LYS A 84 -2.36 -0.05 1.21
C LYS A 84 -3.74 -0.03 0.56
N LEU A 85 -4.57 -1.02 0.90
CA LEU A 85 -5.97 -1.08 0.48
C LEU A 85 -6.86 -0.72 1.67
N VAL A 86 -7.87 0.12 1.44
CA VAL A 86 -8.86 0.50 2.46
C VAL A 86 -10.24 0.11 1.93
N HIS A 87 -10.95 -0.76 2.65
CA HIS A 87 -12.27 -1.22 2.25
C HIS A 87 -13.25 -0.04 2.22
N VAL A 88 -14.07 0.01 1.17
CA VAL A 88 -15.11 1.02 1.00
C VAL A 88 -16.48 0.37 1.10
N SER A 89 -16.72 -0.70 0.33
CA SER A 89 -18.04 -1.34 0.25
C SER A 89 -17.97 -2.73 -0.36
N GLY A 90 -19.06 -3.49 -0.23
CA GLY A 90 -19.20 -4.80 -0.84
C GLY A 90 -18.44 -5.90 -0.10
N SER A 91 -18.51 -7.11 -0.65
CA SER A 91 -17.87 -8.30 -0.10
C SER A 91 -17.63 -9.32 -1.19
N VAL A 92 -16.63 -10.17 -0.97
CA VAL A 92 -16.28 -11.32 -1.79
C VAL A 92 -16.57 -12.62 -1.05
N ASN A 93 -16.88 -13.68 -1.77
CA ASN A 93 -17.15 -15.00 -1.22
C ASN A 93 -16.62 -16.11 -2.15
N CYS A 94 -15.89 -17.07 -1.61
CA CYS A 94 -15.34 -18.21 -2.38
C CYS A 94 -16.30 -19.40 -2.52
N ASN A 95 -17.50 -19.32 -1.96
CA ASN A 95 -18.55 -20.31 -2.10
C ASN A 95 -19.91 -19.69 -1.69
N GLU A 96 -20.70 -19.24 -2.66
CA GLU A 96 -22.01 -18.61 -2.40
C GLU A 96 -22.99 -19.52 -1.66
N GLY A 97 -22.77 -20.84 -1.64
CA GLY A 97 -23.52 -21.77 -0.79
C GLY A 97 -23.31 -21.56 0.71
N PHE A 98 -22.28 -20.80 1.11
CA PHE A 98 -21.94 -20.50 2.50
C PHE A 98 -21.79 -18.98 2.70
N PRO A 99 -22.89 -18.24 2.93
CA PRO A 99 -22.86 -16.80 3.13
C PRO A 99 -21.95 -16.33 4.27
N ILE A 100 -21.75 -17.18 5.30
CA ILE A 100 -20.87 -16.93 6.45
C ILE A 100 -19.40 -16.70 6.04
N ARG A 101 -19.00 -17.17 4.86
CA ARG A 101 -17.64 -17.02 4.34
C ARG A 101 -17.35 -15.63 3.73
N SER A 102 -18.39 -14.80 3.56
CA SER A 102 -18.28 -13.48 2.93
C SER A 102 -17.31 -12.59 3.71
N SER A 103 -16.44 -11.89 2.98
CA SER A 103 -15.40 -11.05 3.59
C SER A 103 -14.98 -9.90 2.68
N HIS A 104 -14.07 -9.03 3.14
CA HIS A 104 -13.55 -7.94 2.34
C HIS A 104 -12.43 -8.39 1.40
N TRP A 105 -11.59 -9.34 1.83
CA TRP A 105 -10.29 -9.60 1.18
C TRP A 105 -9.97 -11.07 0.89
N GLY A 106 -10.85 -12.01 1.23
CA GLY A 106 -10.53 -13.43 1.12
C GLY A 106 -11.75 -14.31 1.32
N CYS A 107 -11.58 -15.39 2.09
CA CYS A 107 -12.67 -16.28 2.42
C CYS A 107 -12.49 -16.88 3.83
N ARG A 108 -13.51 -16.70 4.67
CA ARG A 108 -13.53 -17.25 6.03
C ARG A 108 -13.88 -18.75 6.02
N ASP A 109 -13.66 -19.42 7.15
CA ASP A 109 -14.04 -20.83 7.31
C ASP A 109 -15.57 -21.02 7.43
N ASP A 110 -16.01 -22.27 7.50
CA ASP A 110 -17.44 -22.63 7.62
C ASP A 110 -18.12 -22.19 8.92
N LYS A 111 -17.34 -21.71 9.88
CA LYS A 111 -17.81 -21.15 11.15
C LYS A 111 -17.68 -19.62 11.16
N GLY A 112 -17.17 -19.02 10.09
CA GLY A 112 -16.87 -17.60 10.01
C GLY A 112 -15.64 -17.21 10.83
N ASN A 113 -14.66 -18.07 11.07
CA ASN A 113 -13.37 -17.64 11.62
C ASN A 113 -12.41 -17.19 10.51
N PRO A 114 -11.46 -16.29 10.80
CA PRO A 114 -10.38 -15.95 9.89
C PRO A 114 -9.58 -17.18 9.43
N GLU A 115 -9.48 -17.38 8.12
CA GLU A 115 -8.91 -18.56 7.48
C GLU A 115 -7.88 -18.20 6.41
N ARG A 116 -8.20 -17.38 5.40
CA ARG A 116 -7.25 -17.05 4.32
C ARG A 116 -7.60 -15.76 3.58
N MET A 117 -6.60 -14.92 3.40
CA MET A 117 -6.64 -13.80 2.47
C MET A 117 -6.50 -14.33 1.04
N ASN A 118 -7.11 -13.65 0.07
CA ASN A 118 -7.02 -14.05 -1.34
C ASN A 118 -7.09 -12.86 -2.31
N SER A 119 -6.91 -11.63 -1.83
CA SER A 119 -6.82 -10.43 -2.68
C SER A 119 -5.36 -10.11 -2.99
N VAL A 120 -5.00 -9.98 -4.25
CA VAL A 120 -3.62 -9.78 -4.70
C VAL A 120 -3.52 -8.57 -5.62
N ILE A 121 -2.33 -7.99 -5.75
CA ILE A 121 -2.04 -6.90 -6.69
C ILE A 121 -1.10 -7.43 -7.77
N THR A 122 -1.43 -7.17 -9.03
CA THR A 122 -0.61 -7.51 -10.19
C THR A 122 -0.24 -6.26 -11.00
N ASP A 123 0.72 -6.40 -11.91
CA ASP A 123 0.89 -5.47 -13.02
C ASP A 123 -0.18 -5.68 -14.11
N ASN A 124 -0.05 -4.94 -15.23
CA ASN A 124 -0.96 -5.00 -16.37
C ASN A 124 -0.85 -6.27 -17.23
N ASN A 125 0.14 -7.13 -16.98
CA ASN A 125 0.31 -8.45 -17.58
C ASN A 125 -0.13 -9.57 -16.62
N ASP A 126 -0.84 -9.20 -15.55
CA ASP A 126 -1.29 -10.12 -14.49
C ASP A 126 -0.14 -10.84 -13.77
N THR A 127 1.06 -10.25 -13.81
CA THR A 127 2.21 -10.70 -13.02
C THR A 127 2.03 -10.26 -11.58
N LEU A 128 2.09 -11.21 -10.66
CA LEU A 128 1.93 -10.97 -9.22
C LEU A 128 3.00 -9.99 -8.68
N ILE A 129 2.54 -8.94 -8.00
CA ILE A 129 3.38 -7.94 -7.32
C ILE A 129 3.25 -8.05 -5.80
N LEU A 130 2.03 -8.18 -5.28
CA LEU A 130 1.77 -8.32 -3.83
C LEU A 130 0.62 -9.30 -3.54
N PRO A 131 0.64 -9.99 -2.39
CA PRO A 131 1.75 -10.02 -1.42
C PRO A 131 2.96 -10.77 -2.00
N GLN A 132 4.11 -10.63 -1.34
CA GLN A 132 5.32 -11.34 -1.70
C GLN A 132 5.15 -12.86 -1.53
N ASP A 133 5.96 -13.62 -2.27
CA ASP A 133 5.87 -15.06 -2.39
C ASP A 133 5.87 -15.82 -1.06
N GLU A 134 6.59 -15.32 -0.05
CA GLU A 134 6.68 -15.94 1.27
C GLU A 134 5.35 -15.97 2.05
N PHE A 135 4.35 -15.15 1.66
CA PHE A 135 3.08 -15.08 2.39
C PHE A 135 2.09 -16.17 1.98
N PHE A 136 2.24 -16.79 0.80
CA PHE A 136 1.35 -17.86 0.29
C PHE A 136 1.54 -19.19 1.00
N THR A 137 1.28 -19.18 2.31
CA THR A 137 1.44 -20.30 3.23
C THR A 137 0.22 -21.23 3.29
N VAL A 138 -0.93 -20.80 2.73
CA VAL A 138 -2.17 -21.59 2.73
C VAL A 138 -2.27 -22.42 1.46
N ASN A 139 -2.24 -21.77 0.30
CA ASN A 139 -2.27 -22.46 -0.98
C ASN A 139 -1.69 -21.56 -2.08
N ARG A 140 -0.49 -21.89 -2.54
CA ARG A 140 0.17 -21.10 -3.59
C ARG A 140 -0.54 -21.16 -4.94
N GLU A 141 -1.11 -22.30 -5.29
CA GLU A 141 -1.78 -22.50 -6.57
C GLU A 141 -3.04 -21.63 -6.75
N ARG A 142 -3.72 -21.30 -5.65
CA ARG A 142 -4.91 -20.44 -5.62
C ARG A 142 -4.61 -19.04 -5.08
N LEU A 143 -3.33 -18.75 -4.82
CA LEU A 143 -2.85 -17.49 -4.24
C LEU A 143 -3.51 -17.16 -2.89
N GLU A 144 -3.74 -18.17 -2.05
CA GLU A 144 -4.30 -18.02 -0.71
C GLU A 144 -3.17 -17.87 0.31
N TYR A 145 -3.28 -16.86 1.18
CA TYR A 145 -2.20 -16.43 2.06
C TYR A 145 -2.65 -16.00 3.45
N LYS A 146 -1.68 -15.89 4.36
CA LYS A 146 -1.81 -15.24 5.66
C LYS A 146 -0.93 -13.99 5.68
N LEU A 147 -1.46 -12.88 6.17
CA LEU A 147 -0.70 -11.63 6.29
C LEU A 147 -0.63 -11.22 7.77
N PRO A 148 0.57 -11.10 8.37
CA PRO A 148 0.69 -10.78 9.78
C PRO A 148 -0.01 -9.46 10.15
N GLY A 149 -0.92 -9.53 11.13
CA GLY A 149 -1.69 -8.38 11.63
C GLY A 149 -3.00 -8.10 10.88
N TYR A 150 -3.33 -8.87 9.85
CA TYR A 150 -4.53 -8.67 9.03
C TYR A 150 -5.32 -9.97 8.85
N ASP A 151 -6.62 -9.80 8.67
CA ASP A 151 -7.58 -10.84 8.34
C ASP A 151 -8.56 -10.38 7.26
N GLU A 152 -9.45 -11.27 6.86
CA GLU A 152 -10.35 -11.06 5.73
C GLU A 152 -11.41 -9.98 5.98
N MET A 153 -11.60 -9.57 7.24
CA MET A 153 -12.56 -8.55 7.66
C MET A 153 -11.90 -7.21 8.02
N SER A 154 -10.57 -7.14 7.93
CA SER A 154 -9.81 -5.93 8.24
C SER A 154 -10.31 -4.74 7.43
N LYS A 155 -10.39 -3.55 8.04
CA LYS A 155 -10.87 -2.33 7.36
C LYS A 155 -9.85 -1.79 6.36
N GLU A 156 -8.57 -2.04 6.62
CA GLU A 156 -7.49 -1.75 5.70
C GLU A 156 -6.46 -2.87 5.76
N VAL A 157 -5.67 -3.01 4.69
CA VAL A 157 -4.59 -3.97 4.54
C VAL A 157 -3.37 -3.20 4.05
N ILE A 158 -2.29 -3.22 4.83
CA ILE A 158 -0.99 -2.69 4.41
C ILE A 158 -0.11 -3.87 4.07
N PHE A 159 0.30 -3.97 2.81
CA PHE A 159 1.23 -5.00 2.38
C PHE A 159 2.64 -4.71 2.89
N LYS A 160 3.46 -5.76 3.02
CA LYS A 160 4.87 -5.57 3.39
C LYS A 160 5.62 -4.84 2.27
N ASN A 161 6.73 -4.18 2.63
CA ASN A 161 7.55 -3.44 1.69
C ASN A 161 8.11 -4.37 0.62
N ILE A 162 8.08 -3.92 -0.63
CA ILE A 162 8.74 -4.60 -1.74
C ILE A 162 10.25 -4.49 -1.51
N SER A 163 10.99 -5.60 -1.66
CA SER A 163 12.44 -5.63 -1.36
C SER A 163 13.25 -4.67 -2.23
N VAL A 164 12.79 -4.44 -3.45
CA VAL A 164 13.31 -3.42 -4.36
C VAL A 164 12.14 -2.50 -4.70
N PRO A 165 12.22 -1.19 -4.37
CA PRO A 165 11.15 -0.26 -4.72
C PRO A 165 10.78 -0.32 -6.20
N LEU A 166 9.47 -0.22 -6.47
CA LEU A 166 8.92 -0.37 -7.79
C LEU A 166 8.95 0.96 -8.55
N GLY A 167 9.78 1.04 -9.58
CA GLY A 167 9.86 2.21 -10.44
C GLY A 167 8.62 2.32 -11.32
N VAL A 168 7.87 3.41 -11.17
CA VAL A 168 6.61 3.66 -11.89
C VAL A 168 6.59 5.01 -12.60
N ARG A 169 5.82 5.07 -13.68
CA ARG A 169 5.51 6.25 -14.50
C ARG A 169 4.03 6.58 -14.43
N CYS A 170 3.67 7.81 -14.83
CA CYS A 170 2.27 8.17 -15.00
C CYS A 170 1.62 7.26 -16.05
N GLY A 171 0.48 6.69 -15.71
CA GLY A 171 -0.29 5.80 -16.59
C GLY A 171 0.06 4.32 -16.44
N ASP A 172 1.09 3.95 -15.66
CA ASP A 172 1.33 2.53 -15.34
C ASP A 172 0.10 1.96 -14.63
N GLU A 173 -0.39 0.83 -15.14
CA GLU A 173 -1.60 0.16 -14.64
C GLU A 173 -1.22 -0.99 -13.69
N PHE A 174 -1.98 -1.08 -12.61
CA PHE A 174 -2.00 -2.20 -11.68
C PHE A 174 -3.42 -2.72 -11.54
N ARG A 175 -3.55 -3.98 -11.14
CA ARG A 175 -4.85 -4.63 -10.95
C ARG A 175 -4.94 -5.27 -9.58
N ILE A 176 -6.13 -5.22 -9.00
CA ILE A 176 -6.50 -5.96 -7.79
C ILE A 176 -7.35 -7.14 -8.23
N TRP A 177 -6.91 -8.33 -7.83
CA TRP A 177 -7.50 -9.59 -8.20
C TRP A 177 -7.92 -10.38 -6.97
N TYR A 178 -8.96 -11.18 -7.12
CA TYR A 178 -9.15 -12.34 -6.26
C TYR A 178 -8.31 -13.51 -6.80
N GLY A 179 -7.55 -14.19 -5.96
CA GLY A 179 -6.50 -15.12 -6.41
C GLY A 179 -7.03 -16.33 -7.18
N GLN A 180 -8.21 -16.83 -6.81
CA GLN A 180 -8.90 -17.88 -7.56
C GLN A 180 -9.36 -17.43 -8.96
N ASP A 181 -9.71 -16.15 -9.12
CA ASP A 181 -10.10 -15.54 -10.42
C ASP A 181 -8.86 -15.40 -11.31
N LEU A 182 -7.80 -14.78 -10.78
CA LEU A 182 -6.53 -14.61 -11.49
C LEU A 182 -5.95 -15.94 -12.00
N THR A 183 -6.07 -17.01 -11.20
CA THR A 183 -5.56 -18.33 -11.56
C THR A 183 -6.57 -19.21 -12.31
N ASN A 184 -7.81 -18.73 -12.51
CA ASN A 184 -8.94 -19.48 -13.06
C ASN A 184 -9.17 -20.83 -12.33
N LYS A 185 -9.01 -20.85 -11.00
CA LYS A 185 -9.10 -22.06 -10.17
C LYS A 185 -10.24 -22.00 -9.16
N LEU A 186 -11.16 -22.95 -9.26
CA LEU A 186 -12.27 -23.16 -8.31
C LEU A 186 -13.14 -21.90 -8.12
N GLU A 187 -13.35 -21.13 -9.18
CA GLU A 187 -14.10 -19.86 -9.12
C GLU A 187 -15.60 -19.99 -9.44
N LYS A 188 -16.03 -21.15 -9.94
CA LYS A 188 -17.39 -21.36 -10.48
C LYS A 188 -18.51 -20.99 -9.49
N ASN A 189 -18.32 -21.31 -8.22
CA ASN A 189 -19.26 -21.05 -7.14
C ASN A 189 -18.85 -19.84 -6.28
N ASN A 190 -17.85 -19.07 -6.71
CA ASN A 190 -17.52 -17.81 -6.08
C ASN A 190 -18.57 -16.77 -6.43
N GLY A 191 -18.62 -15.71 -5.61
CA GLY A 191 -19.46 -14.55 -5.87
C GLY A 191 -19.02 -13.31 -5.13
N GLY A 192 -19.84 -12.28 -5.28
CA GLY A 192 -19.61 -10.96 -4.68
C GLY A 192 -18.60 -10.10 -5.43
N THR A 193 -18.59 -8.84 -5.01
CA THR A 193 -17.68 -7.80 -5.48
C THR A 193 -17.36 -6.92 -4.29
N THR A 194 -16.08 -6.62 -4.08
CA THR A 194 -15.60 -5.72 -3.03
C THR A 194 -14.93 -4.52 -3.68
N CYS A 195 -15.07 -3.35 -3.05
CA CYS A 195 -14.51 -2.09 -3.52
C CYS A 195 -13.61 -1.48 -2.46
N CYS A 196 -12.49 -0.93 -2.90
CA CYS A 196 -11.51 -0.32 -2.01
C CYS A 196 -10.91 0.97 -2.57
N ASP A 197 -10.37 1.78 -1.67
CA ASP A 197 -9.41 2.82 -2.00
C ASP A 197 -7.99 2.26 -1.96
N VAL A 198 -7.16 2.71 -2.89
CA VAL A 198 -5.77 2.32 -3.04
C VAL A 198 -4.88 3.49 -2.66
N TYR A 199 -3.94 3.24 -1.77
CA TYR A 199 -2.89 4.16 -1.39
C TYR A 199 -1.53 3.55 -1.70
N ALA A 200 -0.59 4.36 -2.13
CA ALA A 200 0.81 3.95 -2.28
C ALA A 200 1.72 4.77 -1.35
N LEU A 201 2.76 4.11 -0.86
CA LEU A 201 3.88 4.77 -0.20
C LEU A 201 5.03 4.84 -1.20
N TYR A 202 5.55 6.05 -1.43
CA TYR A 202 6.73 6.27 -2.27
C TYR A 202 7.96 6.44 -1.40
N GLU A 203 9.15 6.28 -1.97
CA GLU A 203 10.41 6.78 -1.41
C GLU A 203 10.48 8.31 -1.48
#